data_AF-A0A0N1EKT9-F1
#
_entry.id   AF-A0A0N1EKT9-F1
#
_cell.length_a   1.000
_cell.length_b   1.000
_cell.length_c   1.000
_cell.angle_alpha   90.00
_cell.angle_beta   90.00
_cell.angle_gamma   90.00
#
_symmetry.space_group_name_H-M   'P 1'
#
loop_
_entity.id
_entity.type
_entity.pdbx_description
1 polymer ?
#
loop_
_entity_poly.entity_id
_entity_poly.type
_entity_poly.pdbx_seq_one_letter_code
_entity_poly.pdbx_strand_id
1 'polypeptide(L)'
;GAKEAFASHFMRDFLNGKIKQDRASASETKQSKNKLFSDKDLGLESKSFIPNKPLTFSKEAQDVFRAGLKIWQYYHQNFGQIPEIHAQHNDDFYRIYNSNASLYDIKGYFQGFTQSGNKSKMNTKSQDPHYNDLIAELRYTLEILAKKIEPRIYEYGFLLE
;
A
#
# COMPACT_ATOMS: atom_id res chain seq x y z
N GLY A 1 -17.23 -0.85 3.69
CA GLY A 1 -16.31 0.22 3.24
C GLY A 1 -15.99 1.12 4.42
N ALA A 2 -15.02 2.03 4.29
CA ALA A 2 -14.70 3.00 5.34
C ALA A 2 -15.91 3.86 5.72
N LYS A 3 -16.01 4.17 7.02
CA LYS A 3 -17.02 5.05 7.61
C LYS A 3 -16.82 6.52 7.25
N GLU A 4 -15.58 6.91 6.92
CA GLU A 4 -15.20 8.28 6.58
C GLU A 4 -14.37 8.31 5.30
N ALA A 5 -14.26 9.50 4.69
CA ALA A 5 -13.44 9.71 3.51
C ALA A 5 -11.95 9.68 3.83
N PHE A 6 -11.14 9.24 2.87
CA PHE A 6 -9.69 9.36 2.95
C PHE A 6 -9.26 10.82 2.86
N ALA A 7 -8.15 11.14 3.53
CA ALA A 7 -7.53 12.46 3.50
C ALA A 7 -6.94 12.81 2.11
N SER A 8 -6.64 11.80 1.28
CA SER A 8 -6.08 12.00 -0.05
C SER A 8 -6.62 11.00 -1.08
N HIS A 9 -6.84 11.49 -2.30
CA HIS A 9 -7.19 10.69 -3.48
C HIS A 9 -5.99 10.53 -4.45
N PHE A 10 -4.78 10.91 -4.03
CA PHE A 10 -3.59 10.93 -4.90
C PHE A 10 -3.37 9.62 -5.65
N MET A 11 -3.32 8.48 -4.95
CA MET A 11 -3.06 7.19 -5.59
C MET A 11 -4.15 6.81 -6.59
N ARG A 12 -5.43 7.11 -6.27
CA ARG A 12 -6.54 6.89 -7.19
C ARG A 12 -6.36 7.71 -8.47
N ASP A 13 -5.96 8.97 -8.36
CA ASP A 13 -5.78 9.84 -9.52
C ASP A 13 -4.53 9.48 -10.31
N PHE A 14 -3.43 9.14 -9.64
CA PHE A 14 -2.19 8.68 -10.27
C PHE A 14 -2.45 7.45 -11.15
N LEU A 15 -3.11 6.43 -10.60
CA LEU A 15 -3.41 5.19 -11.31
C LEU A 15 -4.37 5.38 -12.48
N ASN A 16 -5.26 6.38 -12.40
CA ASN A 16 -6.19 6.73 -13.46
C ASN A 16 -5.62 7.72 -14.49
N GLY A 17 -4.35 8.14 -14.34
CA GLY A 17 -3.71 9.14 -15.19
C GLY A 17 -4.34 10.53 -15.11
N LYS A 18 -4.96 10.85 -13.96
CA LYS A 18 -5.65 12.13 -13.71
C LYS A 18 -4.78 13.17 -13.03
N ILE A 19 -3.52 12.84 -12.70
CA ILE A 19 -2.61 13.81 -12.12
C ILE A 19 -2.23 14.84 -13.17
N LYS A 20 -2.51 16.11 -12.86
CA LYS A 20 -2.12 17.23 -13.70
C LYS A 20 -0.60 17.26 -13.79
N GLN A 21 -0.07 17.12 -14.99
CA GLN A 21 1.29 17.56 -15.29
C GLN A 21 1.20 19.06 -15.49
N ASP A 22 1.88 19.84 -14.65
CA ASP A 22 2.01 21.28 -14.88
C ASP A 22 2.77 21.52 -16.19
N ARG A 23 2.02 21.58 -17.29
CA ARG A 23 2.53 22.02 -18.60
C ARG A 23 2.79 23.53 -18.65
N ALA A 24 2.64 24.24 -17.52
CA ALA A 24 2.87 25.67 -17.37
C ALA A 24 4.35 26.04 -17.08
N SER A 25 5.27 25.08 -17.11
CA SER A 25 6.71 25.34 -16.98
C SER A 25 7.51 24.95 -18.23
N ALA A 26 6.91 25.09 -19.40
CA ALA A 26 7.64 25.20 -20.67
C ALA A 26 8.15 26.64 -20.94
N SER A 27 7.79 27.61 -20.08
CA SER A 27 8.45 28.90 -19.99
C SER A 27 9.37 28.91 -18.77
N GLU A 28 10.67 28.88 -19.05
CA GLU A 28 11.80 29.20 -18.18
C GLU A 28 11.46 29.73 -16.79
N THR A 29 11.27 28.88 -15.78
CA THR A 29 11.56 29.27 -14.39
C THR A 29 11.94 28.06 -13.53
N LYS A 30 13.06 28.24 -12.84
CA LYS A 30 13.81 27.37 -11.92
C LYS A 30 13.01 26.69 -10.78
N GLN A 31 12.05 25.80 -11.07
CA GLN A 31 11.38 25.00 -10.03
C GLN A 31 11.24 23.50 -10.31
N SER A 32 11.87 22.94 -11.35
CA SER A 32 11.93 21.49 -11.57
C SER A 32 13.16 20.82 -10.94
N LYS A 33 13.53 21.21 -9.71
CA LYS A 33 14.67 20.58 -8.98
C LYS A 33 14.29 19.35 -8.15
N ASN A 34 13.02 18.97 -8.10
CA ASN A 34 12.53 17.83 -7.31
C ASN A 34 12.00 16.68 -8.17
N LYS A 35 12.57 16.43 -9.36
CA LYS A 35 12.41 15.13 -10.01
C LYS A 35 13.37 14.16 -9.29
N LEU A 36 12.84 13.32 -8.41
CA LEU A 36 13.59 12.27 -7.70
C LEU A 36 14.26 11.28 -8.68
N PHE A 37 13.71 11.17 -9.89
CA PHE A 37 14.29 10.46 -11.04
C PHE A 37 14.20 11.36 -12.27
N SER A 38 15.30 11.60 -12.97
CA SER A 38 15.24 12.27 -14.26
C SER A 38 14.76 11.30 -15.34
N ASP A 39 14.17 11.81 -16.43
CA ASP A 39 13.74 10.97 -17.55
C ASP A 39 14.94 10.24 -18.19
N LYS A 40 16.16 10.77 -18.00
CA LYS A 40 17.43 10.12 -18.36
C LYS A 40 17.78 8.95 -17.43
N ASP A 41 17.58 9.09 -16.11
CA ASP A 41 17.92 8.03 -15.14
C ASP A 41 17.04 6.78 -15.31
N LEU A 42 15.86 6.92 -15.92
CA LEU A 42 14.92 5.84 -16.18
C LEU A 42 15.02 5.27 -17.62
N GLY A 43 15.96 5.74 -18.44
CA GLY A 43 16.08 5.35 -19.85
C GLY A 43 14.85 5.72 -20.70
N LEU A 44 14.03 6.66 -20.22
CA LEU A 44 12.79 7.08 -20.86
C LEU A 44 13.08 8.29 -21.75
N GLU A 45 13.78 8.05 -22.87
CA GLU A 45 14.16 9.10 -23.85
C GLU A 45 12.96 9.91 -24.41
N SER A 46 11.70 9.51 -24.14
CA SER A 46 10.51 10.28 -24.58
C SER A 46 9.21 10.03 -23.79
N LYS A 47 9.25 9.39 -22.61
CA LYS A 47 8.02 9.01 -21.88
C LYS A 47 8.05 9.51 -20.44
N SER A 48 7.12 10.40 -20.09
CA SER A 48 6.96 10.84 -18.71
C SER A 48 6.57 9.66 -17.81
N PHE A 49 7.25 9.54 -16.65
CA PHE A 49 6.90 8.56 -15.62
C PHE A 49 5.49 8.76 -15.06
N ILE A 50 5.00 10.01 -15.04
CA ILE A 50 3.66 10.33 -14.53
C ILE A 50 2.62 9.87 -15.58
N PRO A 51 1.72 8.93 -15.25
CA PRO A 51 0.72 8.44 -16.20
C PRO A 51 -0.23 9.57 -16.64
N ASN A 52 -0.51 9.65 -17.94
CA ASN A 52 -1.52 10.54 -18.51
C ASN A 52 -2.78 9.79 -19.00
N LYS A 53 -2.79 8.46 -18.82
CA LYS A 53 -3.87 7.54 -19.12
C LYS A 53 -3.96 6.50 -17.99
N PRO A 54 -5.13 5.88 -17.77
CA PRO A 54 -5.26 4.81 -16.77
C PRO A 54 -4.26 3.69 -17.00
N LEU A 55 -3.63 3.23 -15.91
CA LEU A 55 -2.74 2.08 -15.95
C LEU A 55 -3.53 0.79 -16.17
N THR A 56 -2.94 -0.13 -16.93
CA THR A 56 -3.48 -1.48 -17.12
C THR A 56 -2.68 -2.46 -16.28
N PHE A 57 -3.39 -3.27 -15.51
CA PHE A 57 -2.79 -4.22 -14.57
C PHE A 57 -2.96 -5.64 -15.06
N SER A 58 -1.94 -6.47 -14.85
CA SER A 58 -2.02 -7.91 -15.08
C SER A 58 -3.07 -8.55 -14.16
N LYS A 59 -3.43 -9.81 -14.47
CA LYS A 59 -4.39 -10.55 -13.65
C LYS A 59 -3.89 -10.70 -12.21
N GLU A 60 -2.61 -11.04 -12.04
CA GLU A 60 -1.97 -11.24 -10.74
C GLU A 60 -1.98 -9.95 -9.90
N ALA A 61 -1.69 -8.79 -10.52
CA ALA A 61 -1.75 -7.51 -9.83
C ALA A 61 -3.19 -7.16 -9.39
N GLN A 62 -4.19 -7.46 -10.22
CA GLN A 62 -5.59 -7.29 -9.84
C GLN A 62 -6.00 -8.22 -8.71
N ASP A 63 -5.46 -9.44 -8.65
CA ASP A 63 -5.74 -10.40 -7.58
C ASP A 63 -5.17 -9.91 -6.24
N VAL A 64 -3.97 -9.32 -6.24
CA VAL A 64 -3.42 -8.61 -5.06
C VAL A 64 -4.32 -7.46 -4.63
N PHE A 65 -4.84 -6.64 -5.56
CA PHE A 65 -5.77 -5.57 -5.22
C PHE A 65 -7.08 -6.09 -4.60
N ARG A 66 -7.62 -7.20 -5.10
CA ARG A 66 -8.82 -7.84 -4.52
C ARG A 66 -8.54 -8.34 -3.10
N ALA A 67 -7.42 -9.03 -2.88
CA ALA A 67 -7.02 -9.50 -1.55
C ALA A 67 -6.81 -8.34 -0.56
N GLY A 68 -6.10 -7.29 -0.99
CA GLY A 68 -5.90 -6.08 -0.19
C GLY A 68 -7.22 -5.36 0.13
N LEU A 69 -8.15 -5.29 -0.83
CA LEU A 69 -9.48 -4.71 -0.63
C LEU A 69 -10.28 -5.46 0.42
N LYS A 70 -10.25 -6.81 0.42
CA LYS A 70 -10.95 -7.61 1.44
C LYS A 70 -10.46 -7.31 2.85
N ILE A 71 -9.14 -7.27 3.06
CA ILE A 71 -8.54 -6.92 4.36
C ILE A 71 -8.96 -5.51 4.79
N TRP A 72 -8.89 -4.56 3.87
CA TRP A 72 -9.30 -3.18 4.13
C TRP A 72 -10.78 -3.08 4.49
N GLN A 73 -11.67 -3.74 3.75
CA GLN A 73 -13.10 -3.77 4.04
C GLN A 73 -13.37 -4.40 5.41
N TYR A 74 -12.68 -5.49 5.71
CA TYR A 74 -12.82 -6.22 6.97
C TYR A 74 -12.42 -5.37 8.17
N TYR A 75 -11.31 -4.63 8.10
CA TYR A 75 -10.92 -3.65 9.10
C TYR A 75 -12.03 -2.62 9.37
N HIS A 76 -12.53 -1.98 8.31
CA HIS A 76 -13.52 -0.90 8.46
C HIS A 76 -14.87 -1.38 8.97
N GLN A 77 -15.26 -2.61 8.60
CA GLN A 77 -16.49 -3.23 9.09
C GLN A 77 -16.36 -3.61 10.56
N ASN A 78 -15.25 -4.21 10.97
CA ASN A 78 -15.09 -4.82 12.29
C ASN A 78 -14.36 -3.94 13.31
N PHE A 79 -13.97 -2.72 12.95
CA PHE A 79 -13.36 -1.78 13.90
C PHE A 79 -14.30 -1.51 15.07
N GLY A 80 -13.80 -1.73 16.29
CA GLY A 80 -14.58 -1.56 17.53
C GLY A 80 -15.44 -2.77 17.92
N GLN A 81 -15.58 -3.78 17.06
CA GLN A 81 -16.51 -4.90 17.30
C GLN A 81 -15.88 -6.11 18.00
N ILE A 82 -14.55 -6.19 18.07
CA ILE A 82 -13.82 -7.35 18.60
C ILE A 82 -13.13 -6.94 19.91
N PRO A 83 -13.75 -7.13 21.09
CA PRO A 83 -13.24 -6.63 22.37
C PRO A 83 -11.84 -7.18 22.72
N GLU A 84 -11.58 -8.45 22.37
CA GLU A 84 -10.32 -9.13 22.69
C GLU A 84 -9.13 -8.49 21.98
N ILE A 85 -9.35 -7.95 20.78
CA ILE A 85 -8.31 -7.26 20.02
C ILE A 85 -7.95 -5.93 20.70
N HIS A 86 -8.95 -5.16 21.14
CA HIS A 86 -8.73 -3.87 21.80
C HIS A 86 -7.97 -3.99 23.13
N ALA A 87 -8.22 -5.09 23.86
CA ALA A 87 -7.53 -5.38 25.12
C ALA A 87 -6.02 -5.70 24.94
N GLN A 88 -5.58 -6.06 23.73
CA GLN A 88 -4.18 -6.40 23.44
C GLN A 88 -3.30 -5.18 23.13
N HIS A 89 -3.89 -3.98 23.08
CA HIS A 89 -3.17 -2.76 22.73
C HIS A 89 -2.82 -1.95 23.96
N ASN A 90 -1.52 -1.72 24.13
CA ASN A 90 -0.97 -0.80 25.13
C ASN A 90 -1.05 0.67 24.67
N ASP A 91 -1.23 0.90 23.37
CA ASP A 91 -1.28 2.22 22.75
C ASP A 91 -2.72 2.54 22.32
N ASP A 92 -3.18 3.74 22.66
CA ASP A 92 -4.51 4.24 22.30
C ASP A 92 -4.68 4.39 20.78
N PHE A 93 -3.58 4.48 20.03
CA PHE A 93 -3.61 4.61 18.57
C PHE A 93 -4.47 3.55 17.88
N TYR A 94 -4.44 2.29 18.34
CA TYR A 94 -5.21 1.20 17.75
C TYR A 94 -6.65 1.09 18.29
N ARG A 95 -7.01 1.91 19.28
CA ARG A 95 -8.36 2.01 19.84
C ARG A 95 -9.20 3.09 19.16
N ILE A 96 -8.56 3.97 18.39
CA ILE A 96 -9.21 5.06 17.65
C ILE A 96 -9.35 4.65 16.18
N TYR A 97 -10.55 4.84 15.64
CA TYR A 97 -10.86 4.51 14.25
C TYR A 97 -10.03 5.39 13.30
N ASN A 98 -9.37 4.77 12.32
CA ASN A 98 -8.58 5.49 11.33
C ASN A 98 -9.04 5.14 9.90
N SER A 99 -9.70 6.10 9.24
CA SER A 99 -10.13 5.98 7.85
C SER A 99 -8.96 5.84 6.86
N ASN A 100 -7.79 6.37 7.22
CA ASN A 100 -6.55 6.34 6.44
C ASN A 100 -5.60 5.22 6.88
N ALA A 101 -6.09 4.21 7.60
CA ALA A 101 -5.26 3.10 8.08
C ALA A 101 -4.45 2.45 6.95
N SER A 102 -3.13 2.44 7.11
CA SER A 102 -2.22 1.70 6.24
C SER A 102 -2.32 0.20 6.50
N LEU A 103 -1.74 -0.63 5.61
CA LEU A 103 -1.65 -2.07 5.88
C LEU A 103 -0.91 -2.36 7.20
N TYR A 104 0.08 -1.54 7.56
CA TYR A 104 0.77 -1.70 8.84
C TYR A 104 -0.16 -1.41 10.02
N ASP A 105 -0.98 -0.36 9.94
CA ASP A 105 -1.94 -0.01 10.99
C ASP A 105 -3.00 -1.11 11.15
N ILE A 106 -3.51 -1.66 10.04
CA ILE A 106 -4.47 -2.76 10.05
C ILE A 106 -3.84 -4.02 10.65
N LYS A 107 -2.60 -4.36 10.26
CA LYS A 107 -1.87 -5.49 10.86
C LYS A 107 -1.65 -5.27 12.34
N GLY A 108 -1.27 -4.05 12.75
CA GLY A 108 -1.14 -3.65 14.13
C GLY A 108 -2.44 -3.92 14.87
N TYR A 109 -3.55 -3.35 14.39
CA TYR A 109 -4.89 -3.54 14.95
C TYR A 109 -5.21 -5.02 15.21
N PHE A 110 -5.14 -5.89 14.20
CA PHE A 110 -5.54 -7.29 14.37
C PHE A 110 -4.51 -8.16 15.10
N GLN A 111 -3.22 -7.98 14.85
CA GLN A 111 -2.18 -8.88 15.37
C GLN A 111 -1.77 -8.50 16.78
N GLY A 112 -1.90 -7.23 17.18
CA GLY A 112 -1.42 -6.74 18.46
C GLY A 112 0.11 -6.74 18.55
N PHE A 113 0.60 -6.36 19.72
CA PHE A 113 2.02 -6.25 20.01
C PHE A 113 2.37 -7.00 21.28
N THR A 114 3.56 -7.59 21.31
CA THR A 114 4.17 -8.17 22.50
C THR A 114 5.36 -7.33 22.95
N GLN A 115 5.50 -7.18 24.27
CA GLN A 115 6.63 -6.47 24.85
C GLN A 115 7.84 -7.40 24.92
N SER A 116 8.93 -7.00 24.29
CA SER A 116 10.23 -7.70 24.32
C SER A 116 11.25 -6.75 24.91
N GLY A 117 11.37 -6.77 26.24
CA GLY A 117 12.18 -5.79 26.99
C GLY A 117 11.62 -4.37 26.81
N ASN A 118 12.46 -3.44 26.35
CA ASN A 118 12.07 -2.05 26.12
C ASN A 118 11.45 -1.78 24.73
N LYS A 119 11.19 -2.83 23.93
CA LYS A 119 10.67 -2.70 22.56
C LYS A 119 9.33 -3.40 22.41
N SER A 120 8.42 -2.78 21.67
CA SER A 120 7.16 -3.36 21.24
C SER A 120 7.33 -4.05 19.89
N LYS A 121 6.97 -5.33 19.77
CA LYS A 121 7.08 -6.13 18.53
C LYS A 121 5.69 -6.61 18.10
N MET A 122 5.34 -6.41 16.85
CA MET A 122 4.08 -6.90 16.28
C MET A 122 4.05 -8.43 16.30
N ASN A 123 2.92 -9.03 16.71
CA ASN A 123 2.77 -10.48 16.72
C ASN A 123 2.69 -11.04 15.29
N THR A 124 3.01 -12.32 15.10
CA THR A 124 3.00 -12.95 13.77
C THR A 124 1.61 -13.34 13.28
N LYS A 125 0.69 -13.62 14.21
CA LYS A 125 -0.70 -14.02 13.97
C LYS A 125 -1.66 -13.19 14.84
N SER A 126 -2.90 -13.05 14.38
CA SER A 126 -4.01 -12.51 15.16
C SER A 126 -4.75 -13.64 15.89
N GLN A 127 -5.54 -13.27 16.90
CA GLN A 127 -6.57 -14.15 17.47
C GLN A 127 -7.81 -14.27 16.58
N ASP A 128 -7.95 -13.41 15.57
CA ASP A 128 -9.03 -13.43 14.58
C ASP A 128 -8.68 -14.41 13.44
N PRO A 129 -9.36 -15.58 13.34
CA PRO A 129 -9.08 -16.56 12.30
C PRO A 129 -9.42 -16.04 10.89
N HIS A 130 -10.49 -15.26 10.75
CA HIS A 130 -10.90 -14.75 9.45
C HIS A 130 -9.89 -13.74 8.92
N TYR A 131 -9.40 -12.83 9.77
CA TYR A 131 -8.29 -11.96 9.42
C TYR A 131 -7.04 -12.76 9.02
N ASN A 132 -6.73 -13.85 9.73
CA ASN A 132 -5.57 -14.69 9.42
C ASN A 132 -5.69 -15.34 8.03
N ASP A 133 -6.89 -15.74 7.61
CA ASP A 133 -7.12 -16.25 6.26
C ASP A 133 -6.94 -15.16 5.21
N LEU A 134 -7.48 -13.96 5.45
CA LEU A 134 -7.35 -12.83 4.54
C LEU A 134 -5.88 -12.39 4.35
N ILE A 135 -5.11 -12.28 5.44
CA ILE A 135 -3.68 -11.90 5.35
C ILE A 135 -2.84 -13.00 4.70
N ALA A 136 -3.22 -14.27 4.85
CA ALA A 136 -2.61 -15.38 4.12
C ALA A 136 -2.90 -15.31 2.62
N GLU A 137 -4.15 -15.01 2.22
CA GLU A 137 -4.54 -14.78 0.83
C GLU A 137 -3.73 -13.63 0.20
N LEU A 138 -3.55 -12.52 0.92
CA LEU A 138 -2.73 -11.40 0.44
C LEU A 138 -1.26 -11.82 0.25
N ARG A 139 -0.66 -12.57 1.18
CA ARG A 139 0.73 -13.04 1.04
C ARG A 139 0.89 -13.96 -0.16
N TYR A 140 -0.04 -14.90 -0.33
CA TYR A 140 -0.04 -15.83 -1.46
C TYR A 140 -0.14 -15.11 -2.81
N THR A 141 -1.06 -14.14 -2.94
CA THR A 141 -1.20 -13.36 -4.18
C THR A 141 0.02 -12.48 -4.46
N LEU A 142 0.65 -11.92 -3.42
CA LEU A 142 1.90 -11.17 -3.54
C LEU A 142 3.06 -12.06 -4.02
N GLU A 143 3.18 -13.30 -3.53
CA GLU A 143 4.20 -14.25 -3.99
C GLU A 143 4.02 -14.62 -5.47
N ILE A 144 2.78 -14.82 -5.91
CA ILE A 144 2.49 -15.05 -7.34
C ILE A 144 2.91 -13.84 -8.19
N LEU A 145 2.53 -12.64 -7.75
CA LEU A 145 2.91 -11.41 -8.45
C LEU A 145 4.43 -11.23 -8.49
N ALA A 146 5.12 -11.52 -7.37
CA ALA A 146 6.58 -11.44 -7.26
C ALA A 146 7.28 -12.29 -8.34
N LYS A 147 6.85 -13.56 -8.50
CA LYS A 147 7.39 -14.46 -9.55
C LYS A 147 7.19 -13.94 -10.96
N LYS A 148 6.16 -13.12 -11.22
CA LYS A 148 5.90 -12.52 -12.53
C LYS A 148 6.77 -11.29 -12.81
N ILE A 149 7.08 -10.52 -11.78
CA ILE A 149 7.90 -9.30 -11.91
C ILE A 149 9.40 -9.61 -11.85
N GLU A 150 9.79 -10.68 -11.16
CA GLU A 150 11.18 -11.08 -10.89
C GLU A 150 12.08 -11.07 -12.14
N PRO A 151 11.71 -11.66 -13.30
CA PRO A 151 12.59 -11.62 -14.48
C PRO A 151 12.93 -10.19 -14.94
N ARG A 152 11.97 -9.27 -14.81
CA ARG A 152 12.18 -7.86 -15.18
C ARG A 152 13.04 -7.11 -14.18
N ILE A 153 13.06 -7.52 -12.92
CA ILE A 153 13.92 -6.90 -11.89
C ILE A 153 15.39 -7.09 -12.26
N TYR A 154 15.76 -8.30 -12.69
CA TYR A 154 17.10 -8.61 -13.20
C TYR A 154 17.39 -7.93 -14.54
N GLU A 155 16.44 -7.94 -15.48
CA GLU A 155 16.57 -7.26 -16.77
C GLU A 155 16.88 -5.76 -16.62
N TYR A 156 16.20 -5.08 -15.69
CA TYR A 156 16.42 -3.66 -15.41
C TYR A 156 17.59 -3.39 -14.43
N GLY A 157 18.31 -4.42 -13.99
CA GLY A 157 19.50 -4.27 -13.14
C GLY A 157 19.21 -3.78 -11.71
N PHE A 158 17.99 -3.96 -11.21
CA PHE A 158 17.66 -3.63 -9.82
C PHE A 158 18.33 -4.58 -8.81
N LEU A 159 18.65 -5.79 -9.24
CA LEU A 159 19.43 -6.78 -8.50
C LEU A 159 20.54 -7.33 -9.41
N LEU A 160 21.69 -7.62 -8.81
CA LEU A 160 22.76 -8.37 -9.48
C LEU A 160 22.40 -9.87 -9.45
N GLU A 161 22.79 -10.60 -10.50
CA GLU A 161 22.66 -12.08 -10.56
C GLU A 161 23.42 -12.80 -9.45
#